data_AF-A0A7X1GNM2-F1
#
_entry.id   AF-A0A7X1GNM2-F1
#
_cell.length_a   1.000
_cell.length_b   1.000
_cell.length_c   1.000
_cell.angle_alpha   90.00
_cell.angle_beta   90.00
_cell.angle_gamma   90.00
#
_symmetry.space_group_name_H-M   'P 1'
#
loop_
_entity.id
_entity.type
_entity.pdbx_description
1 polymer ?
#
loop_
_entity_poly.entity_id
_entity_poly.type
_entity_poly.pdbx_seq_one_letter_code
_entity_poly.pdbx_strand_id
1 'polypeptide(L)'
;MQKSLNLLLMAIILFFPAGVYSLETVRVLVLPFEIHSQQDLSYLKTEIPGVLNNHFKQNGAIVIKTNSIPDFSFENQPKSVAGMRNLGIKSGADYVVWGSLTWLEQKFSIDAKMIESFNNEPPNVLFVEGQGVENLFGSVKKLSENFGIRIFKHEKIAAVLVEGNKRIETDAIKKYIKIKQGDIFNAKKISENLKSVYSMGYFEDIRIESNDKPEGKIIIFKVKEKPTIRVINIKGNKVYEAEEIKEYLNIQTGSILNIFKINSNIRRIEELYKEKNYHNIKVDYDLKQLEHNQADLEFIIEEGEKIQIKKIIFEGNNAFDSNKLMDLMRTSEKGFFSWLTSSGELNIEDLNQDIARLSAFYNNNGYIHARIGEPQIEYKDNWIYITIKIDEGPRFKVGKVDIEGDIVLSKEELAKKLKIKKEEFFNREVVRNDVLALTDIYSDEGYAYAEIAPRIDKDFDQLLVNIIYVIKKGKQVYFEKIIIAGNTKTRDKVIRRELKVYEQELFSGRRLKRG
;
A
#
# COMPACT_ATOMS: atom_id res chain seq x y z
N MET A 1 -61.37 1.63 -12.05
CA MET A 1 -62.22 0.48 -12.43
C MET A 1 -61.53 -0.81 -11.97
N GLN A 2 -62.15 -1.47 -10.99
CA GLN A 2 -62.16 -2.91 -10.65
C GLN A 2 -60.88 -3.79 -10.64
N LYS A 3 -60.63 -4.29 -9.40
CA LYS A 3 -60.48 -5.69 -8.96
C LYS A 3 -59.19 -6.48 -9.25
N SER A 4 -58.45 -6.78 -8.17
CA SER A 4 -58.32 -8.11 -7.51
C SER A 4 -57.11 -8.04 -6.56
N LEU A 5 -57.26 -7.94 -5.24
CA LEU A 5 -57.56 -9.01 -4.26
C LEU A 5 -56.83 -10.33 -4.56
N ASN A 6 -55.64 -10.49 -3.98
CA ASN A 6 -55.21 -11.78 -3.47
C ASN A 6 -54.55 -11.61 -2.10
N LEU A 7 -55.09 -12.38 -1.17
CA LEU A 7 -54.87 -12.43 0.26
C LEU A 7 -53.69 -13.38 0.52
N LEU A 8 -52.64 -12.95 1.21
CA LEU A 8 -51.75 -13.90 1.88
C LEU A 8 -51.26 -13.32 3.21
N LEU A 9 -52.02 -13.66 4.25
CA LEU A 9 -51.58 -14.00 5.60
C LEU A 9 -50.20 -13.44 6.03
N MET A 10 -50.14 -12.15 6.36
CA MET A 10 -49.00 -11.62 7.10
C MET A 10 -49.20 -11.96 8.57
N ALA A 11 -48.52 -13.02 8.98
CA ALA A 11 -48.49 -13.52 10.35
C ALA A 11 -48.24 -12.37 11.33
N ILE A 12 -49.09 -12.31 12.36
CA ILE A 12 -48.86 -11.58 13.60
C ILE A 12 -47.57 -12.15 14.18
N ILE A 13 -46.43 -11.49 13.91
CA ILE A 13 -45.22 -11.68 14.68
C ILE A 13 -45.51 -11.00 16.02
N LEU A 14 -45.92 -11.82 16.98
CA LEU A 14 -45.77 -11.55 18.39
C LEU A 14 -44.34 -11.05 18.59
N PHE A 15 -44.20 -9.73 18.79
CA PHE A 15 -43.04 -9.16 19.44
C PHE A 15 -42.97 -9.80 20.83
N PHE A 16 -42.30 -10.94 20.93
CA PHE A 16 -41.65 -11.28 22.17
C PHE A 16 -40.71 -10.13 22.46
N PRO A 17 -40.82 -9.44 23.61
CA PRO A 17 -39.76 -8.55 24.01
C PRO A 17 -38.52 -9.42 24.09
N ALA A 18 -37.57 -9.20 23.17
CA ALA A 18 -36.19 -9.59 23.41
C ALA A 18 -35.90 -9.07 24.82
N GLY A 19 -35.64 -9.98 25.75
CA GLY A 19 -35.28 -9.61 27.10
C GLY A 19 -34.11 -8.66 26.99
N VAL A 20 -34.39 -7.36 27.11
CA VAL A 20 -33.40 -6.36 27.40
C VAL A 20 -32.95 -6.78 28.79
N TYR A 21 -31.89 -7.57 28.85
CA TYR A 21 -31.12 -7.71 30.07
C TYR A 21 -30.60 -6.31 30.35
N SER A 22 -31.40 -5.54 31.09
CA SER A 22 -30.91 -4.39 31.82
C SER A 22 -29.73 -4.91 32.60
N LEU A 23 -28.52 -4.42 32.31
CA LEU A 23 -27.42 -4.51 33.27
C LEU A 23 -28.01 -4.02 34.59
N GLU A 24 -28.13 -4.90 35.59
CA GLU A 24 -28.53 -4.49 36.93
C GLU A 24 -27.55 -3.39 37.34
N THR A 25 -28.03 -2.16 37.45
CA THR A 25 -27.20 -1.02 37.79
C THR A 25 -26.79 -1.15 39.25
N VAL A 26 -25.54 -1.57 39.47
CA VAL A 26 -25.00 -1.80 40.82
C VAL A 26 -24.88 -0.48 41.57
N ARG A 27 -25.46 -0.40 42.76
CA ARG A 27 -25.44 0.76 43.65
C ARG A 27 -24.36 0.60 44.69
N VAL A 28 -23.44 1.56 44.79
CA VAL A 28 -22.29 1.48 45.71
C VAL A 28 -22.30 2.66 46.66
N LEU A 29 -22.17 2.37 47.96
CA LEU A 29 -21.95 3.36 49.01
C LEU A 29 -20.49 3.29 49.46
N VAL A 30 -19.74 4.37 49.24
CA VAL A 30 -18.37 4.49 49.77
C VAL A 30 -18.38 5.46 50.94
N LEU A 31 -18.06 4.95 52.13
CA LEU A 31 -17.99 5.73 53.36
C LEU A 31 -16.67 6.51 53.45
N PRO A 32 -16.62 7.61 54.22
CA PRO A 32 -15.36 8.27 54.52
C PRO A 32 -14.39 7.31 55.19
N PHE A 33 -13.10 7.44 54.91
CA PHE A 33 -12.07 6.59 55.52
C PHE A 33 -11.63 7.19 56.86
N GLU A 34 -11.39 6.34 57.85
CA GLU A 34 -10.73 6.75 59.09
C GLU A 34 -9.27 7.10 58.79
N ILE A 35 -8.78 8.24 59.29
CA ILE A 35 -7.40 8.68 59.05
C ILE A 35 -6.66 8.69 60.38
N HIS A 36 -5.65 7.84 60.50
CA HIS A 36 -4.73 7.79 61.64
C HIS A 36 -3.39 8.39 61.22
N SER A 37 -3.13 9.63 61.61
CA SER A 37 -1.93 10.38 61.21
C SER A 37 -1.50 11.34 62.30
N GLN A 38 -0.20 11.58 62.44
CA GLN A 38 0.35 12.67 63.26
C GLN A 38 0.25 14.04 62.57
N GLN A 39 0.08 14.05 61.23
CA GLN A 39 -0.07 15.25 60.40
C GLN A 39 -1.55 15.47 60.04
N ASP A 40 -1.96 16.71 59.78
CA ASP A 40 -3.33 17.01 59.33
C ASP A 40 -3.55 16.53 57.89
N LEU A 41 -4.11 15.32 57.79
CA LEU A 41 -4.51 14.68 56.53
C LEU A 41 -6.03 14.53 56.45
N SER A 42 -6.78 15.42 57.11
CA SER A 42 -8.24 15.33 57.21
C SER A 42 -8.95 15.35 55.86
N TYR A 43 -8.35 16.00 54.85
CA TYR A 43 -8.86 16.03 53.47
C TYR A 43 -8.92 14.64 52.82
N LEU A 44 -8.09 13.68 53.25
CA LEU A 44 -8.09 12.31 52.72
C LEU A 44 -9.36 11.54 53.11
N LYS A 45 -10.09 11.98 54.14
CA LYS A 45 -11.41 11.44 54.49
C LYS A 45 -12.39 11.53 53.32
N THR A 46 -12.24 12.52 52.45
CA THR A 46 -13.11 12.76 51.28
C THR A 46 -12.44 12.41 49.95
N GLU A 47 -11.13 12.67 49.79
CA GLU A 47 -10.42 12.38 48.54
C GLU A 47 -10.32 10.88 48.21
N ILE A 48 -10.08 10.02 49.21
CA ILE A 48 -10.01 8.56 49.01
C ILE A 48 -11.36 8.03 48.50
N PRO A 49 -12.51 8.32 49.17
CA PRO A 49 -13.82 8.00 48.60
C PRO A 49 -14.04 8.61 47.22
N GLY A 50 -13.55 9.83 46.95
CA GLY A 50 -13.64 10.49 45.65
C GLY A 50 -13.03 9.66 44.51
N VAL A 51 -11.82 9.13 44.70
CA VAL A 51 -11.15 8.26 43.73
C VAL A 51 -11.92 6.95 43.51
N LEU A 52 -12.34 6.30 44.59
CA LEU A 52 -13.14 5.06 44.53
C LEU A 52 -14.46 5.29 43.77
N ASN A 53 -15.20 6.35 44.14
CA ASN A 53 -16.47 6.71 43.52
C ASN A 53 -16.33 7.03 42.03
N ASN A 54 -15.29 7.77 41.64
CA ASN A 54 -15.04 8.09 40.24
C ASN A 54 -14.78 6.82 39.43
N HIS A 55 -13.98 5.89 39.94
CA HIS A 55 -13.74 4.61 39.29
C HIS A 55 -15.02 3.77 39.17
N PHE A 56 -15.80 3.64 40.23
CA PHE A 56 -17.04 2.86 40.19
C PHE A 56 -18.07 3.48 39.24
N LYS A 57 -18.22 4.81 39.25
CA LYS A 57 -19.10 5.52 38.32
C LYS A 57 -18.68 5.34 36.85
N GLN A 58 -17.39 5.38 36.55
CA GLN A 58 -16.86 5.13 35.19
C GLN A 58 -17.13 3.70 34.70
N ASN A 59 -17.27 2.74 35.61
CA ASN A 59 -17.58 1.34 35.31
C ASN A 59 -19.08 1.00 35.44
N GLY A 60 -19.95 2.02 35.57
CA GLY A 60 -21.41 1.86 35.50
C GLY A 60 -22.14 1.76 36.84
N ALA A 61 -21.47 1.97 37.98
CA ALA A 61 -22.17 2.01 39.27
C ALA A 61 -22.94 3.32 39.49
N ILE A 62 -24.06 3.21 40.19
CA ILE A 62 -24.73 4.36 40.81
C ILE A 62 -24.12 4.56 42.20
N VAL A 63 -23.32 5.63 42.34
CA VAL A 63 -22.73 5.98 43.64
C VAL A 63 -23.78 6.67 44.52
N ILE A 64 -24.03 6.09 45.70
CA ILE A 64 -24.90 6.67 46.73
C ILE A 64 -24.10 7.68 47.53
N LYS A 65 -24.58 8.93 47.59
CA LYS A 65 -23.92 9.97 48.37
C LYS A 65 -24.28 9.81 49.85
N THR A 66 -23.29 9.86 50.73
CA THR A 66 -23.47 9.75 52.19
C THR A 66 -24.43 10.81 52.75
N ASN A 67 -24.46 12.01 52.18
CA ASN A 67 -25.39 13.08 52.56
C ASN A 67 -26.86 12.84 52.19
N SER A 68 -27.16 11.80 51.42
CA SER A 68 -28.53 11.39 51.07
C SER A 68 -29.11 10.35 52.02
N ILE A 69 -28.33 9.89 53.01
CA ILE A 69 -28.75 8.92 54.02
C ILE A 69 -29.27 9.69 55.25
N PRO A 70 -30.55 9.56 55.62
CA PRO A 70 -31.11 10.20 56.82
C PRO A 70 -30.33 9.79 58.08
N ASP A 71 -30.05 10.76 58.96
CA ASP A 71 -29.38 10.57 60.25
C ASP A 71 -27.96 9.97 60.18
N PHE A 72 -27.32 9.97 59.01
CA PHE A 72 -25.93 9.51 58.89
C PHE A 72 -24.95 10.57 59.41
N SER A 73 -24.14 10.19 60.41
CA SER A 73 -22.91 10.90 60.78
C SER A 73 -21.73 9.94 60.76
N PHE A 74 -20.57 10.45 60.32
CA PHE A 74 -19.34 9.65 60.27
C PHE A 74 -18.93 9.16 61.66
N GLU A 75 -19.14 9.97 62.70
CA GLU A 75 -18.79 9.65 64.10
C GLU A 75 -19.65 8.52 64.67
N ASN A 76 -20.88 8.35 64.18
CA ASN A 76 -21.82 7.30 64.61
C ASN A 76 -21.89 6.14 63.60
N GLN A 77 -20.91 5.99 62.71
CA GLN A 77 -20.93 4.91 61.73
C GLN A 77 -20.85 3.53 62.40
N PRO A 78 -21.56 2.51 61.88
CA PRO A 78 -21.56 1.20 62.51
C PRO A 78 -20.17 0.55 62.45
N LYS A 79 -19.62 0.14 63.60
CA LYS A 79 -18.30 -0.53 63.65
C LYS A 79 -18.37 -2.03 63.36
N SER A 80 -19.57 -2.62 63.41
CA SER A 80 -19.78 -4.05 63.19
C SER A 80 -20.14 -4.34 61.73
N VAL A 81 -19.78 -5.54 61.27
CA VAL A 81 -20.14 -6.07 59.94
C VAL A 81 -21.65 -6.06 59.73
N ALA A 82 -22.42 -6.50 60.73
CA ALA A 82 -23.88 -6.48 60.68
C ALA A 82 -24.45 -5.05 60.57
N GLY A 83 -23.82 -4.09 61.25
CA GLY A 83 -24.18 -2.68 61.16
C GLY A 83 -23.92 -2.10 59.77
N MET A 84 -22.77 -2.41 59.16
CA MET A 84 -22.43 -1.99 57.79
C MET A 84 -23.38 -2.58 56.76
N ARG A 85 -23.77 -3.84 56.92
CA ARG A 85 -24.78 -4.49 56.07
C ARG A 85 -26.14 -3.79 56.18
N ASN A 86 -26.60 -3.53 57.40
CA ASN A 86 -27.85 -2.80 57.63
C ASN A 86 -27.84 -1.39 57.04
N LEU A 87 -26.69 -0.70 57.10
CA LEU A 87 -26.51 0.60 56.47
C LEU A 87 -26.63 0.51 54.94
N GLY A 88 -26.03 -0.52 54.33
CA GLY A 88 -26.19 -0.83 52.92
C GLY A 88 -27.65 -1.05 52.52
N ILE A 89 -28.38 -1.90 53.26
CA ILE A 89 -29.80 -2.15 53.05
C ILE A 89 -30.63 -0.87 53.17
N LYS A 90 -30.43 -0.07 54.23
CA LYS A 90 -31.17 1.19 54.47
C LYS A 90 -30.90 2.25 53.39
N SER A 91 -29.66 2.33 52.91
CA SER A 91 -29.29 3.27 51.85
C SER A 91 -29.69 2.79 50.45
N GLY A 92 -30.08 1.51 50.31
CA GLY A 92 -30.33 0.86 49.03
C GLY A 92 -29.05 0.64 48.23
N ALA A 93 -27.89 0.53 48.89
CA ALA A 93 -26.62 0.16 48.27
C ALA A 93 -26.54 -1.37 48.14
N ASP A 94 -26.08 -1.87 47.00
CA ASP A 94 -25.74 -3.29 46.82
C ASP A 94 -24.41 -3.61 47.50
N TYR A 95 -23.48 -2.65 47.50
CA TYR A 95 -22.19 -2.77 48.17
C TYR A 95 -21.89 -1.56 49.05
N VAL A 96 -21.27 -1.82 50.20
CA VAL A 96 -20.71 -0.78 51.09
C VAL A 96 -19.20 -0.95 51.18
N VAL A 97 -18.45 0.13 50.93
CA VAL A 97 -16.99 0.19 51.03
C VAL A 97 -16.60 1.15 52.15
N TRP A 98 -15.71 0.72 53.04
CA TRP A 98 -15.20 1.53 54.14
C TRP A 98 -13.79 1.10 54.52
N GLY A 99 -13.07 1.88 55.32
CA GLY A 99 -11.72 1.51 55.71
C GLY A 99 -11.01 2.56 56.53
N SER A 100 -9.73 2.32 56.74
CA SER A 100 -8.82 3.25 57.39
C SER A 100 -7.54 3.45 56.59
N LEU A 101 -6.96 4.63 56.70
CA LEU A 101 -5.61 4.98 56.30
C LEU A 101 -4.79 5.18 57.58
N THR A 102 -3.67 4.48 57.69
CA THR A 102 -2.65 4.76 58.70
C THR A 102 -1.45 5.41 58.03
N TRP A 103 -1.02 6.55 58.56
CA TRP A 103 0.13 7.31 58.08
C TRP A 103 1.18 7.43 59.20
N LEU A 104 2.35 6.86 58.97
CA LEU A 104 3.47 6.90 59.91
C LEU A 104 4.74 7.30 59.18
N GLU A 105 5.35 8.40 59.62
CA GLU A 105 6.51 9.02 58.99
C GLU A 105 6.26 9.33 57.50
N GLN A 106 6.85 8.55 56.59
CA GLN A 106 6.69 8.67 55.13
C GLN A 106 5.97 7.46 54.52
N LYS A 107 5.44 6.55 55.34
CA LYS A 107 4.75 5.33 54.90
C LYS A 107 3.25 5.44 55.16
N PHE A 108 2.48 4.78 54.31
CA PHE A 108 1.05 4.64 54.50
C PHE A 108 0.61 3.19 54.34
N SER A 109 -0.45 2.84 55.05
CA SER A 109 -1.23 1.61 54.82
C SER A 109 -2.70 1.94 54.70
N ILE A 110 -3.39 1.32 53.75
CA ILE A 110 -4.85 1.40 53.61
C ILE A 110 -5.44 0.02 53.86
N ASP A 111 -6.31 -0.06 54.86
CA ASP A 111 -7.13 -1.21 55.18
C ASP A 111 -8.55 -0.95 54.67
N ALA A 112 -8.88 -1.44 53.48
CA ALA A 112 -10.18 -1.24 52.86
C ALA A 112 -11.02 -2.52 52.93
N LYS A 113 -12.30 -2.35 53.24
CA LYS A 113 -13.30 -3.41 53.39
C LYS A 113 -14.48 -3.13 52.47
N MET A 114 -15.04 -4.19 51.90
CA MET A 114 -16.25 -4.15 51.11
C MET A 114 -17.18 -5.27 51.53
N ILE A 115 -18.47 -4.98 51.66
CA ILE A 115 -19.50 -5.99 51.92
C ILE A 115 -20.65 -5.84 50.94
N GLU A 116 -21.25 -6.95 50.54
CA GLU A 116 -22.52 -6.96 49.83
C GLU A 116 -23.67 -6.88 50.84
N SER A 117 -24.66 -6.04 50.56
CA SER A 117 -25.72 -5.70 51.50
C SER A 117 -26.77 -6.80 51.66
N PHE A 118 -27.04 -7.55 50.59
CA PHE A 118 -28.15 -8.49 50.51
C PHE A 118 -27.71 -9.96 50.63
N ASN A 119 -26.41 -10.23 50.78
CA ASN A 119 -25.86 -11.55 50.96
C ASN A 119 -25.31 -11.75 52.39
N ASN A 120 -24.98 -13.00 52.74
CA ASN A 120 -24.39 -13.34 54.04
C ASN A 120 -22.87 -13.57 53.99
N GLU A 121 -22.20 -13.19 52.91
CA GLU A 121 -20.75 -13.36 52.78
C GLU A 121 -19.98 -12.43 53.74
N PRO A 122 -18.81 -12.86 54.24
CA PRO A 122 -17.94 -11.99 55.01
C PRO A 122 -17.39 -10.83 54.15
N PRO A 123 -17.01 -9.69 54.76
CA PRO A 123 -16.42 -8.58 54.01
C PRO A 123 -15.16 -9.00 53.27
N ASN A 124 -15.05 -8.57 52.02
CA ASN A 124 -13.79 -8.64 51.30
C ASN A 124 -12.85 -7.56 51.85
N VAL A 125 -11.66 -7.95 52.28
CA VAL A 125 -10.65 -7.06 52.85
C VAL A 125 -9.47 -6.98 51.88
N LEU A 126 -9.06 -5.76 51.56
CA LEU A 126 -7.89 -5.46 50.76
C LEU A 126 -6.94 -4.57 51.56
N PHE A 127 -5.67 -4.91 51.51
CA PHE A 127 -4.58 -4.17 52.15
C PHE A 127 -3.63 -3.66 51.08
N VAL A 128 -3.26 -2.38 51.14
CA VAL A 128 -2.20 -1.80 50.31
C VAL A 128 -1.29 -0.95 51.16
N GLU A 129 0.00 -1.01 50.88
CA GLU A 129 1.04 -0.23 51.54
C GLU A 129 1.87 0.54 50.51
N GLY A 130 2.43 1.67 50.93
CA GLY A 130 3.28 2.49 50.07
C GLY A 130 4.06 3.53 50.84
N GLN A 131 4.85 4.30 50.11
CA GLN A 131 5.66 5.40 50.66
C GLN A 131 5.38 6.67 49.86
N GLY A 132 5.29 7.81 50.52
CA GLY A 132 5.04 9.11 49.89
C GLY A 132 3.58 9.35 49.48
N VAL A 133 3.12 10.60 49.59
CA VAL A 133 1.73 10.99 49.30
C VAL A 133 1.46 10.87 47.80
N GLU A 134 2.48 11.08 46.98
CA GLU A 134 2.44 10.95 45.52
C GLU A 134 2.03 9.55 45.05
N ASN A 135 2.32 8.51 45.83
CA ASN A 135 1.99 7.12 45.51
C ASN A 135 0.64 6.66 46.11
N LEU A 136 0.04 7.46 46.99
CA LEU A 136 -1.20 7.14 47.68
C LEU A 136 -2.35 6.91 46.71
N PHE A 137 -2.63 7.89 45.84
CA PHE A 137 -3.76 7.80 44.91
C PHE A 137 -3.57 6.73 43.83
N GLY A 138 -2.33 6.42 43.44
CA GLY A 138 -2.03 5.26 42.60
C GLY A 138 -2.40 3.94 43.28
N SER A 139 -2.20 3.84 44.59
CA SER A 139 -2.58 2.67 45.40
C SER A 139 -4.10 2.59 45.63
N VAL A 140 -4.77 3.74 45.85
CA VAL A 140 -6.24 3.82 45.92
C VAL A 140 -6.88 3.42 44.59
N LYS A 141 -6.28 3.77 43.44
CA LYS A 141 -6.75 3.33 42.12
C LYS A 141 -6.64 1.81 41.95
N LYS A 142 -5.55 1.18 42.40
CA LYS A 142 -5.42 -0.29 42.40
C LYS A 142 -6.48 -0.93 43.31
N LEU A 143 -6.79 -0.34 44.47
CA LEU A 143 -7.89 -0.79 45.32
C LEU A 143 -9.25 -0.71 44.59
N SER A 144 -9.53 0.40 43.90
CA SER A 144 -10.79 0.54 43.17
C SER A 144 -10.92 -0.47 42.04
N GLU A 145 -9.84 -0.76 41.31
CA GLU A 145 -9.82 -1.80 40.27
C GLU A 145 -10.14 -3.19 40.85
N ASN A 146 -9.56 -3.55 41.99
CA ASN A 146 -9.80 -4.84 42.65
C ASN A 146 -11.24 -4.97 43.18
N PHE A 147 -11.77 -3.94 43.84
CA PHE A 147 -13.18 -3.95 44.26
C PHE A 147 -14.13 -3.94 43.06
N GLY A 148 -13.79 -3.21 41.99
CA GLY A 148 -14.56 -3.17 40.75
C GLY A 148 -14.74 -4.54 40.10
N ILE A 149 -13.76 -5.44 40.19
CA ILE A 149 -13.90 -6.81 39.67
C ILE A 149 -15.08 -7.53 40.33
N ARG A 150 -15.26 -7.38 41.65
CA ARG A 150 -16.35 -8.01 42.41
C ARG A 150 -17.68 -7.26 42.27
N ILE A 151 -17.65 -5.94 42.45
CA ILE A 151 -18.84 -5.06 42.39
C ILE A 151 -19.57 -5.25 41.07
N PHE A 152 -18.84 -5.20 39.96
CA PHE A 152 -19.42 -5.29 38.62
C PHE A 152 -19.47 -6.72 38.08
N LYS A 153 -19.08 -7.72 38.90
CA LYS A 153 -18.90 -9.11 38.47
C LYS A 153 -18.18 -9.15 37.12
N HIS A 154 -17.05 -8.44 36.98
CA HIS A 154 -16.30 -8.36 35.73
C HIS A 154 -15.81 -9.77 35.38
N GLU A 155 -16.60 -10.48 34.60
CA GLU A 155 -16.30 -11.85 34.23
C GLU A 155 -15.01 -11.85 33.41
N LYS A 156 -14.13 -12.78 33.74
CA LYS A 156 -12.98 -13.07 32.89
C LYS A 156 -13.47 -13.79 31.65
N ILE A 157 -12.76 -13.63 30.55
CA ILE A 157 -12.95 -14.47 29.37
C ILE A 157 -12.36 -15.84 29.69
N ALA A 158 -13.22 -16.85 29.84
CA ALA A 158 -12.82 -18.22 30.10
C ALA A 158 -12.24 -18.89 28.84
N ALA A 159 -12.82 -18.61 27.67
CA ALA A 159 -12.33 -19.11 26.39
C ALA A 159 -12.83 -18.24 25.22
N VAL A 160 -12.11 -18.31 24.10
CA VAL A 160 -12.52 -17.73 22.81
C VAL A 160 -12.62 -18.84 21.78
N LEU A 161 -13.84 -19.09 21.31
CA LEU A 161 -14.17 -20.13 20.34
C LEU A 161 -14.62 -19.50 19.02
N VAL A 162 -14.43 -20.25 17.93
CA VAL A 162 -14.92 -19.89 16.59
C VAL A 162 -15.68 -21.08 16.05
N GLU A 163 -16.87 -20.83 15.55
CA GLU A 163 -17.79 -21.85 15.02
C GLU A 163 -18.36 -21.43 13.67
N GLY A 164 -18.70 -22.40 12.82
CA GLY A 164 -19.32 -22.17 11.52
C GLY A 164 -18.33 -21.97 10.36
N ASN A 165 -17.04 -21.81 10.64
CA ASN A 165 -15.99 -21.89 9.63
C ASN A 165 -15.85 -23.32 9.09
N LYS A 166 -15.60 -23.45 7.79
CA LYS A 166 -15.45 -24.72 7.09
C LYS A 166 -14.15 -24.76 6.30
N ARG A 167 -13.91 -23.74 5.47
CA ARG A 167 -12.70 -23.65 4.64
C ARG A 167 -11.61 -22.79 5.26
N ILE A 168 -11.98 -21.80 6.07
CA ILE A 168 -11.01 -20.94 6.76
C ILE A 168 -10.63 -21.62 8.07
N GLU A 169 -9.33 -21.77 8.30
CA GLU A 169 -8.83 -22.36 9.54
C GLU A 169 -9.18 -21.50 10.75
N THR A 170 -9.61 -22.13 11.84
CA THR A 170 -9.96 -21.46 13.09
C THR A 170 -8.81 -20.59 13.62
N ASP A 171 -7.56 -21.07 13.50
CA ASP A 171 -6.39 -20.32 13.97
C ASP A 171 -6.11 -19.07 13.13
N ALA A 172 -6.44 -19.09 11.83
CA ALA A 172 -6.35 -17.92 10.97
C ALA A 172 -7.34 -16.83 11.43
N ILE A 173 -8.55 -17.23 11.84
CA ILE A 173 -9.56 -16.31 12.40
C ILE A 173 -9.10 -15.77 13.75
N LYS A 174 -8.62 -16.65 14.64
CA LYS A 174 -8.12 -16.27 15.97
C LYS A 174 -6.97 -15.26 15.93
N LYS A 175 -6.12 -15.25 14.89
CA LYS A 175 -5.07 -14.22 14.72
C LYS A 175 -5.63 -12.80 14.61
N TYR A 176 -6.86 -12.63 14.12
CA TYR A 176 -7.55 -11.34 14.05
C TYR A 176 -8.33 -11.00 15.32
N ILE A 177 -8.44 -11.96 16.25
CA ILE A 177 -9.08 -11.79 17.54
C ILE A 177 -7.99 -11.47 18.58
N LYS A 178 -7.95 -10.22 19.03
CA LYS A 178 -7.05 -9.66 20.04
C LYS A 178 -7.41 -10.06 21.46
N ILE A 179 -8.69 -10.36 21.75
CA ILE A 179 -9.09 -10.85 23.08
C ILE A 179 -8.62 -12.29 23.30
N LYS A 180 -8.22 -12.59 24.53
CA LYS A 180 -7.69 -13.90 24.93
C LYS A 180 -8.32 -14.38 26.22
N GLN A 181 -8.15 -15.67 26.49
CA GLN A 181 -8.47 -16.24 27.79
C GLN A 181 -7.74 -15.48 28.91
N GLY A 182 -8.45 -15.19 29.99
CA GLY A 182 -7.96 -14.43 31.14
C GLY A 182 -8.18 -12.92 31.05
N ASP A 183 -8.50 -12.38 29.87
CA ASP A 183 -8.85 -10.97 29.71
C ASP A 183 -10.14 -10.62 30.46
N ILE A 184 -10.27 -9.36 30.89
CA ILE A 184 -11.52 -8.84 31.44
C ILE A 184 -12.54 -8.67 30.32
N PHE A 185 -13.75 -9.21 30.50
CA PHE A 185 -14.84 -9.04 29.56
C PHE A 185 -15.16 -7.55 29.38
N ASN A 186 -15.14 -7.10 28.13
CA ASN A 186 -15.42 -5.71 27.78
C ASN A 186 -16.12 -5.65 26.42
N ALA A 187 -17.39 -5.25 26.41
CA ALA A 187 -18.22 -5.22 25.20
C ALA A 187 -17.63 -4.36 24.07
N LYS A 188 -16.96 -3.25 24.39
CA LYS A 188 -16.30 -2.40 23.38
C LYS A 188 -15.15 -3.14 22.70
N LYS A 189 -14.29 -3.82 23.46
CA LYS A 189 -13.23 -4.66 22.90
C LYS A 189 -13.82 -5.77 22.05
N ILE A 190 -14.91 -6.43 22.47
CA ILE A 190 -15.60 -7.44 21.67
C ILE A 190 -16.05 -6.88 20.31
N SER A 191 -16.64 -5.69 20.28
CA SER A 191 -17.05 -5.02 19.04
C SER A 191 -15.87 -4.69 18.12
N GLU A 192 -14.73 -4.26 18.66
CA GLU A 192 -13.50 -4.02 17.88
C GLU A 192 -12.96 -5.32 17.24
N ASN A 193 -13.08 -6.45 17.95
CA ASN A 193 -12.72 -7.76 17.44
C ASN A 193 -13.68 -8.23 16.34
N LEU A 194 -14.99 -8.01 16.50
CA LEU A 194 -15.98 -8.26 15.44
C LEU A 194 -15.59 -7.56 14.15
N LYS A 195 -15.26 -6.26 14.23
CA LYS A 195 -14.79 -5.48 13.08
C LYS A 195 -13.51 -6.03 12.47
N SER A 196 -12.60 -6.54 13.30
CA SER A 196 -11.32 -7.12 12.87
C SER A 196 -11.50 -8.46 12.14
N VAL A 197 -12.47 -9.28 12.56
CA VAL A 197 -12.82 -10.52 11.83
C VAL A 197 -13.60 -10.18 10.55
N TYR A 198 -14.50 -9.20 10.60
CA TYR A 198 -15.24 -8.73 9.41
C TYR A 198 -14.30 -8.17 8.33
N SER A 199 -13.24 -7.46 8.72
CA SER A 199 -12.25 -6.91 7.78
C SER A 199 -11.43 -7.98 7.05
N MET A 200 -11.51 -9.25 7.45
CA MET A 200 -10.97 -10.36 6.65
C MET A 200 -11.71 -10.49 5.31
N GLY A 201 -12.97 -10.08 5.23
CA GLY A 201 -13.77 -9.99 3.99
C GLY A 201 -14.37 -11.30 3.48
N TYR A 202 -14.15 -12.41 4.19
CA TYR A 202 -14.57 -13.76 3.80
C TYR A 202 -15.89 -14.25 4.40
N PHE A 203 -16.53 -13.46 5.27
CA PHE A 203 -17.75 -13.85 5.98
C PHE A 203 -18.94 -13.02 5.51
N GLU A 204 -20.07 -13.68 5.30
CA GLU A 204 -21.36 -13.06 4.98
C GLU A 204 -22.03 -12.52 6.24
N ASP A 205 -21.94 -13.30 7.33
CA ASP A 205 -22.49 -12.96 8.64
C ASP A 205 -21.50 -13.35 9.74
N ILE A 206 -21.38 -12.51 10.76
CA ILE A 206 -20.59 -12.79 11.95
C ILE A 206 -21.41 -12.39 13.16
N ARG A 207 -21.67 -13.36 14.04
CA ARG A 207 -22.36 -13.16 15.31
C ARG A 207 -21.45 -13.52 16.45
N ILE A 208 -21.62 -12.82 17.56
CA ILE A 208 -20.93 -13.12 18.80
C ILE A 208 -21.95 -13.56 19.81
N GLU A 209 -21.76 -14.77 20.32
CA GLU A 209 -22.53 -15.31 21.44
C GLU A 209 -21.62 -15.40 22.66
N SER A 210 -22.22 -15.34 23.85
CA SER A 210 -21.53 -15.50 25.12
C SER A 210 -22.27 -16.50 25.99
N ASN A 211 -21.53 -17.46 26.54
CA ASN A 211 -22.05 -18.42 27.51
C ASN A 211 -21.36 -18.24 28.87
N ASP A 212 -22.15 -18.21 29.93
CA ASP A 212 -21.63 -18.04 31.29
C ASP A 212 -21.16 -19.38 31.86
N LYS A 213 -19.95 -19.40 32.42
CA LYS A 213 -19.40 -20.55 33.15
C LYS A 213 -18.84 -20.11 34.51
N PRO A 214 -18.69 -21.04 35.47
CA PRO A 214 -18.05 -20.74 36.76
C PRO A 214 -16.65 -20.13 36.62
N GLU A 215 -15.92 -20.46 35.55
CA GLU A 215 -14.57 -19.93 35.27
C GLU A 215 -14.58 -18.54 34.57
N GLY A 216 -15.74 -18.05 34.12
CA GLY A 216 -15.91 -16.81 33.36
C GLY A 216 -16.77 -16.96 32.09
N LYS A 217 -16.82 -15.92 31.25
CA LYS A 217 -17.58 -15.93 29.99
C LYS A 217 -16.81 -16.65 28.87
N ILE A 218 -17.45 -17.57 28.17
CA ILE A 218 -16.97 -18.11 26.89
C ILE A 218 -17.51 -17.24 25.76
N ILE A 219 -16.62 -16.68 24.95
CA ILE A 219 -16.98 -15.87 23.77
C ILE A 219 -16.90 -16.75 22.53
N ILE A 220 -18.00 -16.86 21.79
CA ILE A 220 -18.14 -17.70 20.60
C ILE A 220 -18.38 -16.80 19.39
N PHE A 221 -17.43 -16.78 18.45
CA PHE A 221 -17.60 -16.14 17.15
C PHE A 221 -18.24 -17.13 16.19
N LYS A 222 -19.54 -16.98 15.93
CA LYS A 222 -20.26 -17.74 14.91
C LYS A 222 -20.14 -17.04 13.57
N VAL A 223 -19.49 -17.69 12.61
CA VAL A 223 -19.24 -17.13 11.29
C VAL A 223 -19.99 -17.91 10.21
N LYS A 224 -20.54 -17.20 9.23
CA LYS A 224 -21.05 -17.77 7.99
C LYS A 224 -20.10 -17.39 6.86
N GLU A 225 -19.33 -18.35 6.35
CA GLU A 225 -18.41 -18.12 5.23
C GLU A 225 -19.15 -17.75 3.96
N LYS A 226 -18.61 -16.78 3.22
CA LYS A 226 -19.06 -16.47 1.86
C LYS A 226 -18.87 -17.67 0.93
N PRO A 227 -19.61 -17.73 -0.19
CA PRO A 227 -19.51 -18.84 -1.12
C PRO A 227 -18.12 -18.99 -1.74
N THR A 228 -17.81 -20.20 -2.20
CA THR A 228 -16.61 -20.46 -3.01
C THR A 228 -16.89 -20.13 -4.47
N ILE A 229 -15.93 -19.50 -5.14
CA ILE A 229 -16.04 -19.15 -6.56
C ILE A 229 -15.94 -20.42 -7.40
N ARG A 230 -17.00 -20.77 -8.12
CA ARG A 230 -17.03 -21.93 -9.00
C ARG A 230 -16.53 -21.59 -10.40
N VAL A 231 -16.96 -20.46 -10.94
CA VAL A 231 -16.55 -19.96 -12.26
C VAL A 231 -16.40 -18.44 -12.19
N ILE A 232 -15.44 -17.92 -12.95
CA ILE A 232 -15.28 -16.49 -13.22
C ILE A 232 -15.61 -16.26 -14.70
N ASN A 233 -16.66 -15.48 -14.95
CA ASN A 233 -17.07 -15.06 -16.28
C ASN A 233 -16.71 -13.60 -16.51
N ILE A 234 -16.42 -13.26 -17.76
CA ILE A 234 -16.21 -11.88 -18.20
C ILE A 234 -17.26 -11.59 -19.27
N LYS A 235 -17.91 -10.44 -19.16
CA LYS A 235 -18.95 -10.00 -20.09
C LYS A 235 -18.70 -8.56 -20.52
N GLY A 236 -18.99 -8.28 -21.79
CA GLY A 236 -18.82 -6.93 -22.35
C GLY A 236 -17.41 -6.64 -22.86
N ASN A 237 -16.50 -7.61 -22.77
CA ASN A 237 -15.17 -7.54 -23.37
C ASN A 237 -15.22 -7.80 -24.89
N LYS A 238 -14.89 -6.78 -25.69
CA LYS A 238 -14.69 -6.85 -27.15
C LYS A 238 -13.25 -6.50 -27.54
N VAL A 239 -12.54 -5.74 -26.70
CA VAL A 239 -11.15 -5.32 -26.93
C VAL A 239 -10.16 -6.42 -26.58
N TYR A 240 -10.44 -7.14 -25.50
CA TYR A 240 -9.63 -8.25 -25.01
C TYR A 240 -10.44 -9.54 -25.00
N GLU A 241 -9.79 -10.65 -25.29
CA GLU A 241 -10.37 -11.98 -25.09
C GLU A 241 -10.56 -12.25 -23.58
N ALA A 242 -11.60 -13.00 -23.21
CA ALA A 242 -11.94 -13.21 -21.80
C ALA A 242 -10.81 -13.92 -21.03
N GLU A 243 -10.08 -14.79 -21.71
CA GLU A 243 -8.95 -15.55 -21.19
C GLU A 243 -7.75 -14.64 -20.88
N GLU A 244 -7.47 -13.66 -21.72
CA GLU A 244 -6.42 -12.65 -21.47
C GLU A 244 -6.75 -11.82 -20.22
N ILE A 245 -8.02 -11.43 -20.04
CA ILE A 245 -8.46 -10.71 -18.85
C ILE A 245 -8.29 -11.60 -17.61
N LYS A 246 -8.68 -12.88 -17.69
CA LYS A 246 -8.56 -13.85 -16.58
C LYS A 246 -7.12 -14.06 -16.13
N GLU A 247 -6.15 -14.06 -17.05
CA GLU A 247 -4.72 -14.17 -16.72
C GLU A 247 -4.21 -12.99 -15.89
N TYR A 248 -4.83 -11.82 -16.03
CA TYR A 248 -4.45 -10.62 -15.27
C TYR A 248 -5.06 -10.57 -13.86
N LEU A 249 -6.07 -11.41 -13.58
CA LEU A 249 -6.79 -11.46 -12.31
C LEU A 249 -5.96 -12.15 -11.20
N ASN A 250 -6.10 -11.65 -9.98
CA ASN A 250 -5.54 -12.29 -8.77
C ASN A 250 -6.57 -13.13 -7.99
N ILE A 251 -7.83 -13.12 -8.46
CA ILE A 251 -8.89 -13.98 -7.95
C ILE A 251 -9.00 -15.21 -8.82
N GLN A 252 -9.19 -16.36 -8.21
CA GLN A 252 -9.14 -17.65 -8.89
C GLN A 252 -10.36 -18.49 -8.56
N THR A 253 -10.77 -19.32 -9.53
CA THR A 253 -11.73 -20.39 -9.30
C THR A 253 -11.27 -21.29 -8.14
N GLY A 254 -12.21 -21.69 -7.28
CA GLY A 254 -11.98 -22.49 -6.08
C GLY A 254 -11.64 -21.69 -4.82
N SER A 255 -11.38 -20.38 -4.96
CA SER A 255 -11.13 -19.50 -3.81
C SER A 255 -12.44 -19.05 -3.14
N ILE A 256 -12.36 -18.71 -1.84
CA ILE A 256 -13.48 -18.13 -1.10
C ILE A 256 -13.70 -16.70 -1.61
N LEU A 257 -14.95 -16.36 -1.89
CA LEU A 257 -15.32 -15.02 -2.34
C LEU A 257 -14.86 -13.96 -1.33
N ASN A 258 -14.13 -12.96 -1.83
CA ASN A 258 -13.60 -11.88 -1.01
C ASN A 258 -13.79 -10.54 -1.73
N ILE A 259 -14.50 -9.61 -1.08
CA ILE A 259 -14.87 -8.32 -1.69
C ILE A 259 -13.67 -7.42 -1.98
N PHE A 260 -12.62 -7.48 -1.14
CA PHE A 260 -11.39 -6.72 -1.37
C PHE A 260 -10.65 -7.24 -2.60
N LYS A 261 -10.65 -8.56 -2.80
CA LYS A 261 -10.13 -9.16 -4.03
C LYS A 261 -10.96 -8.75 -5.24
N ILE A 262 -12.29 -8.81 -5.18
CA ILE A 262 -13.15 -8.37 -6.30
C ILE A 262 -12.83 -6.92 -6.69
N ASN A 263 -12.82 -6.00 -5.73
CA ASN A 263 -12.52 -4.59 -5.98
C ASN A 263 -11.08 -4.38 -6.49
N SER A 264 -10.13 -5.20 -6.03
CA SER A 264 -8.77 -5.20 -6.57
C SER A 264 -8.72 -5.67 -8.02
N ASN A 265 -9.55 -6.65 -8.41
CA ASN A 265 -9.61 -7.15 -9.78
C ASN A 265 -10.31 -6.18 -10.72
N ILE A 266 -11.37 -5.50 -10.25
CA ILE A 266 -12.01 -4.39 -10.97
C ILE A 266 -10.95 -3.36 -11.38
N ARG A 267 -10.14 -2.87 -10.43
CA ARG A 267 -9.04 -1.92 -10.73
C ARG A 267 -8.01 -2.47 -11.71
N ARG A 268 -7.65 -3.75 -11.59
CA ARG A 268 -6.71 -4.40 -12.52
C ARG A 268 -7.27 -4.47 -13.94
N ILE A 269 -8.56 -4.80 -14.09
CA ILE A 269 -9.22 -4.78 -15.39
C ILE A 269 -9.22 -3.35 -15.95
N GLU A 270 -9.56 -2.34 -15.14
CA GLU A 270 -9.51 -0.93 -15.56
C GLU A 270 -8.09 -0.51 -16.00
N GLU A 271 -7.05 -0.92 -15.28
CA GLU A 271 -5.64 -0.68 -15.63
C GLU A 271 -5.26 -1.34 -16.96
N LEU A 272 -5.62 -2.61 -17.17
CA LEU A 272 -5.38 -3.34 -18.41
C LEU A 272 -6.01 -2.63 -19.64
N TYR A 273 -7.20 -2.04 -19.47
CA TYR A 273 -7.86 -1.28 -20.53
C TYR A 273 -7.24 0.10 -20.76
N LYS A 274 -6.75 0.76 -19.70
CA LYS A 274 -6.01 2.02 -19.82
C LYS A 274 -4.73 1.86 -20.65
N GLU A 275 -4.07 0.70 -20.61
CA GLU A 275 -2.92 0.41 -21.49
C GLU A 275 -3.26 0.47 -22.99
N LYS A 276 -4.53 0.24 -23.36
CA LYS A 276 -5.05 0.37 -24.73
C LYS A 276 -5.73 1.70 -24.99
N ASN A 277 -5.53 2.69 -24.12
CA ASN A 277 -6.16 4.01 -24.16
C ASN A 277 -7.70 3.97 -23.97
N TYR A 278 -8.23 3.02 -23.20
CA TYR A 278 -9.63 3.03 -22.75
C TYR A 278 -9.69 3.54 -21.31
N HIS A 279 -9.85 4.85 -21.14
CA HIS A 279 -9.80 5.50 -19.81
C HIS A 279 -11.18 5.64 -19.17
N ASN A 280 -12.25 5.63 -19.96
CA ASN A 280 -13.64 5.78 -19.51
C ASN A 280 -14.34 4.42 -19.33
N ILE A 281 -13.56 3.37 -19.12
CA ILE A 281 -14.05 2.03 -18.81
C ILE A 281 -14.78 2.05 -17.47
N LYS A 282 -15.88 1.29 -17.37
CA LYS A 282 -16.52 0.94 -16.11
C LYS A 282 -16.54 -0.57 -15.97
N VAL A 283 -16.21 -1.05 -14.78
CA VAL A 283 -16.23 -2.47 -14.46
C VAL A 283 -17.08 -2.68 -13.22
N ASP A 284 -18.13 -3.47 -13.35
CA ASP A 284 -18.99 -3.92 -12.26
C ASP A 284 -18.88 -5.45 -12.12
N TYR A 285 -19.58 -6.02 -11.14
CA TYR A 285 -19.67 -7.46 -10.96
C TYR A 285 -21.06 -7.90 -10.53
N ASP A 286 -21.45 -9.09 -10.96
CA ASP A 286 -22.65 -9.79 -10.51
C ASP A 286 -22.29 -11.13 -9.87
N LEU A 287 -23.12 -11.57 -8.92
CA LEU A 287 -22.93 -12.80 -8.16
C LEU A 287 -24.17 -13.68 -8.28
N LYS A 288 -24.02 -14.81 -8.98
CA LYS A 288 -25.05 -15.83 -9.02
C LYS A 288 -24.77 -16.90 -7.96
N GLN A 289 -25.50 -16.85 -6.85
CA GLN A 289 -25.41 -17.88 -5.81
C GLN A 289 -25.97 -19.22 -6.31
N LEU A 290 -25.31 -20.30 -5.92
CA LEU A 290 -25.62 -21.68 -6.28
C LEU A 290 -25.75 -22.55 -5.02
N GLU A 291 -26.16 -23.79 -5.22
CA GLU A 291 -26.17 -24.79 -4.14
C GLU A 291 -24.76 -25.06 -3.59
N HIS A 292 -24.68 -25.72 -2.43
CA HIS A 292 -23.42 -26.12 -1.79
C HIS A 292 -22.49 -24.95 -1.42
N ASN A 293 -23.05 -23.75 -1.15
CA ASN A 293 -22.29 -22.53 -0.83
C ASN A 293 -21.27 -22.16 -1.91
N GLN A 294 -21.69 -22.23 -3.18
CA GLN A 294 -20.91 -21.82 -4.33
C GLN A 294 -21.53 -20.59 -5.00
N ALA A 295 -20.74 -19.85 -5.76
CA ALA A 295 -21.22 -18.75 -6.58
C ALA A 295 -20.44 -18.65 -7.88
N ASP A 296 -21.12 -18.22 -8.94
CA ASP A 296 -20.47 -17.74 -10.16
C ASP A 296 -20.28 -16.24 -10.05
N LEU A 297 -19.06 -15.77 -10.33
CA LEU A 297 -18.70 -14.36 -10.37
C LEU A 297 -18.63 -13.92 -11.83
N GLU A 298 -19.45 -12.95 -12.22
CA GLU A 298 -19.39 -12.34 -13.55
C GLU A 298 -18.86 -10.91 -13.41
N PHE A 299 -17.74 -10.58 -14.06
CA PHE A 299 -17.32 -9.19 -14.23
C PHE A 299 -18.00 -8.62 -15.49
N ILE A 300 -18.65 -7.48 -15.32
CA ILE A 300 -19.41 -6.79 -16.37
C ILE A 300 -18.63 -5.54 -16.76
N ILE A 301 -18.14 -5.51 -18.00
CA ILE A 301 -17.29 -4.46 -18.53
C ILE A 301 -18.07 -3.59 -19.52
N GLU A 302 -18.10 -2.29 -19.25
CA GLU A 302 -18.47 -1.27 -20.21
C GLU A 302 -17.19 -0.60 -20.69
N GLU A 303 -16.66 -1.04 -21.83
CA GLU A 303 -15.32 -0.64 -22.30
C GLU A 303 -15.20 0.87 -22.60
N GLY A 304 -16.31 1.51 -22.94
CA GLY A 304 -16.33 2.89 -23.39
C GLY A 304 -15.66 3.07 -24.76
N GLU A 305 -15.24 4.31 -25.04
CA GLU A 305 -14.53 4.64 -26.28
C GLU A 305 -13.03 4.73 -26.04
N LYS A 306 -12.26 4.29 -27.03
CA LYS A 306 -10.81 4.51 -27.08
C LYS A 306 -10.54 6.00 -27.22
N ILE A 307 -9.83 6.59 -26.27
CA ILE A 307 -9.38 7.97 -26.40
C ILE A 307 -8.13 8.02 -27.28
N GLN A 308 -7.98 9.11 -28.01
CA GLN A 308 -6.90 9.28 -28.98
C GLN A 308 -6.18 10.61 -28.77
N ILE A 309 -4.96 10.70 -29.27
CA ILE A 309 -4.16 11.93 -29.30
C ILE A 309 -4.83 12.91 -30.26
N LYS A 310 -5.34 14.00 -29.70
CA LYS A 310 -5.93 15.09 -30.48
C LYS A 310 -4.89 16.07 -30.95
N LYS A 311 -3.91 16.37 -30.10
CA LYS A 311 -2.89 17.37 -30.38
C LYS A 311 -1.59 17.09 -29.65
N ILE A 312 -0.48 17.28 -30.34
CA ILE A 312 0.87 17.31 -29.79
C ILE A 312 1.40 18.72 -29.96
N ILE A 313 1.81 19.34 -28.86
CA ILE A 313 2.26 20.73 -28.80
C ILE A 313 3.74 20.71 -28.47
N PHE A 314 4.54 21.37 -29.31
CA PHE A 314 5.93 21.66 -29.00
C PHE A 314 6.02 23.10 -28.48
N GLU A 315 6.70 23.28 -27.36
CA GLU A 315 6.93 24.59 -26.75
C GLU A 315 8.42 24.88 -26.71
N GLY A 316 8.84 26.08 -27.16
CA GLY A 316 10.24 26.51 -27.14
C GLY A 316 11.06 26.11 -28.36
N ASN A 317 10.46 25.43 -29.35
CA ASN A 317 11.07 25.24 -30.65
C ASN A 317 11.00 26.53 -31.49
N ASN A 318 12.16 27.11 -31.79
CA ASN A 318 12.28 28.33 -32.61
C ASN A 318 13.11 28.07 -33.88
N ALA A 319 14.06 27.14 -33.82
CA ALA A 319 14.91 26.77 -34.94
C ALA A 319 14.24 25.83 -35.95
N PHE A 320 13.29 25.01 -35.49
CA PHE A 320 12.58 24.04 -36.32
C PHE A 320 11.07 24.13 -36.09
N ASP A 321 10.31 24.05 -37.18
CA ASP A 321 8.85 24.06 -37.11
C ASP A 321 8.30 22.80 -36.45
N SER A 322 7.17 22.95 -35.74
CA SER A 322 6.50 21.85 -35.05
C SER A 322 6.15 20.68 -35.98
N ASN A 323 5.79 20.95 -37.24
CA ASN A 323 5.52 19.91 -38.24
C ASN A 323 6.76 19.07 -38.56
N LYS A 324 7.93 19.72 -38.64
CA LYS A 324 9.20 19.02 -38.90
C LYS A 324 9.56 18.11 -37.75
N LEU A 325 9.30 18.53 -36.51
CA LEU A 325 9.50 17.72 -35.31
C LEU A 325 8.49 16.56 -35.26
N MET A 326 7.23 16.81 -35.61
CA MET A 326 6.19 15.78 -35.72
C MET A 326 6.58 14.65 -36.68
N ASP A 327 7.12 14.98 -37.87
CA ASP A 327 7.52 13.99 -38.89
C ASP A 327 8.65 13.04 -38.43
N LEU A 328 9.40 13.42 -37.38
CA LEU A 328 10.47 12.60 -36.80
C LEU A 328 9.93 11.61 -35.76
N MET A 329 8.71 11.83 -35.28
CA MET A 329 8.06 11.02 -34.26
C MET A 329 7.28 9.88 -34.89
N ARG A 330 7.24 8.75 -34.18
CA ARG A 330 6.31 7.66 -34.46
C ARG A 330 4.93 7.97 -33.91
N THR A 331 4.88 8.61 -32.75
CA THR A 331 3.64 9.06 -32.11
C THR A 331 3.05 10.20 -32.93
N SER A 332 1.78 10.09 -33.30
CA SER A 332 1.11 11.07 -34.15
C SER A 332 -0.24 11.47 -33.57
N GLU A 333 -0.70 12.66 -33.96
CA GLU A 333 -2.09 13.06 -33.77
C GLU A 333 -3.04 12.15 -34.57
N LYS A 334 -4.33 12.14 -34.19
CA LYS A 334 -5.38 11.45 -34.94
C LYS A 334 -5.54 12.07 -36.33
N GLY A 335 -5.15 11.31 -37.36
CA GLY A 335 -5.32 11.70 -38.77
C GLY A 335 -6.69 11.32 -39.36
N PHE A 336 -6.95 11.82 -40.58
CA PHE A 336 -8.18 11.56 -41.33
C PHE A 336 -8.39 10.07 -41.69
N PHE A 337 -7.30 9.31 -41.88
CA PHE A 337 -7.33 7.86 -42.15
C PHE A 337 -7.05 6.99 -40.91
N SER A 338 -7.27 7.51 -39.70
CA SER A 338 -7.03 6.80 -38.43
C SER A 338 -7.83 5.51 -38.22
N TRP A 339 -8.77 5.18 -39.12
CA TRP A 339 -9.48 3.90 -39.14
C TRP A 339 -8.71 2.78 -39.87
N LEU A 340 -7.69 3.13 -40.66
CA LEU A 340 -6.78 2.21 -41.37
C LEU A 340 -5.36 2.19 -40.77
N THR A 341 -4.99 3.22 -39.99
CA THR A 341 -3.66 3.40 -39.39
C THR A 341 -3.74 3.46 -37.88
N SER A 342 -2.68 3.05 -37.17
CA SER A 342 -2.56 3.21 -35.70
C SER A 342 -2.33 4.68 -35.26
N SER A 343 -2.70 5.65 -36.08
CA SER A 343 -2.48 7.08 -35.83
C SER A 343 -3.39 7.59 -34.72
N GLY A 344 -2.85 8.41 -33.81
CA GLY A 344 -3.57 8.92 -32.66
C GLY A 344 -3.59 7.97 -31.45
N GLU A 345 -2.95 6.81 -31.53
CA GLU A 345 -2.79 5.94 -30.36
C GLU A 345 -1.59 6.40 -29.52
N LEU A 346 -1.80 6.54 -28.21
CA LEU A 346 -0.71 6.79 -27.29
C LEU A 346 -0.06 5.47 -26.87
N ASN A 347 1.24 5.37 -27.13
CA ASN A 347 2.11 4.36 -26.54
C ASN A 347 3.26 5.10 -25.84
N ILE A 348 3.38 4.93 -24.52
CA ILE A 348 4.35 5.68 -23.71
C ILE A 348 5.79 5.33 -24.10
N GLU A 349 6.05 4.07 -24.45
CA GLU A 349 7.38 3.62 -24.88
C GLU A 349 7.77 4.26 -26.23
N ASP A 350 6.86 4.26 -27.19
CA ASP A 350 7.09 4.92 -28.48
C ASP A 350 7.32 6.44 -28.30
N LEU A 351 6.54 7.09 -27.44
CA LEU A 351 6.69 8.51 -27.12
C LEU A 351 8.04 8.81 -26.46
N ASN A 352 8.51 7.96 -25.54
CA ASN A 352 9.84 8.12 -24.94
C ASN A 352 10.97 7.94 -25.98
N GLN A 353 10.82 7.00 -26.90
CA GLN A 353 11.74 6.85 -28.02
C GLN A 353 11.72 8.07 -28.94
N ASP A 354 10.56 8.68 -29.15
CA ASP A 354 10.42 9.92 -29.90
C ASP A 354 11.18 11.08 -29.26
N ILE A 355 11.15 11.22 -27.92
CA ILE A 355 11.99 12.21 -27.22
C ILE A 355 13.47 12.00 -27.52
N ALA A 356 13.95 10.75 -27.52
CA ALA A 356 15.32 10.43 -27.87
C ALA A 356 15.64 10.76 -29.35
N ARG A 357 14.72 10.49 -30.28
CA ARG A 357 14.86 10.85 -31.71
C ARG A 357 14.95 12.36 -31.90
N LEU A 358 14.09 13.13 -31.23
CA LEU A 358 14.13 14.59 -31.26
C LEU A 358 15.46 15.11 -30.70
N SER A 359 15.90 14.59 -29.55
CA SER A 359 17.21 14.94 -28.97
C SER A 359 18.37 14.65 -29.92
N ALA A 360 18.37 13.47 -30.55
CA ALA A 360 19.38 13.13 -31.55
C ALA A 360 19.32 14.07 -32.75
N PHE A 361 18.14 14.42 -33.24
CA PHE A 361 17.96 15.36 -34.35
C PHE A 361 18.55 16.74 -34.03
N TYR A 362 18.26 17.32 -32.88
CA TYR A 362 18.85 18.60 -32.45
C TYR A 362 20.38 18.52 -32.34
N ASN A 363 20.91 17.47 -31.72
CA ASN A 363 22.35 17.22 -31.60
C ASN A 363 23.05 17.06 -32.96
N ASN A 364 22.37 16.44 -33.93
CA ASN A 364 22.88 16.28 -35.29
C ASN A 364 22.83 17.58 -36.10
N ASN A 365 22.10 18.60 -35.64
CA ASN A 365 21.98 19.90 -36.31
C ASN A 365 22.75 21.02 -35.59
N GLY A 366 23.62 20.71 -34.63
CA GLY A 366 24.49 21.69 -33.96
C GLY A 366 24.03 22.17 -32.60
N TYR A 367 22.88 21.70 -32.11
CA TYR A 367 22.31 22.08 -30.82
C TYR A 367 22.74 21.08 -29.74
N ILE A 368 24.01 21.15 -29.31
CA ILE A 368 24.60 20.19 -28.37
C ILE A 368 23.98 20.28 -26.96
N HIS A 369 23.45 21.45 -26.63
CA HIS A 369 22.81 21.72 -25.35
C HIS A 369 21.28 21.63 -25.42
N ALA A 370 20.73 21.13 -26.52
CA ALA A 370 19.30 20.93 -26.63
C ALA A 370 18.82 19.97 -25.55
N ARG A 371 17.81 20.41 -24.80
CA ARG A 371 17.13 19.64 -23.78
C ARG A 371 15.66 19.50 -24.17
N ILE A 372 15.24 18.26 -24.36
CA ILE A 372 13.85 17.93 -24.64
C ILE A 372 13.30 17.41 -23.30
N GLY A 373 12.32 18.12 -22.77
CA GLY A 373 11.68 17.79 -21.50
C GLY A 373 10.83 16.52 -21.61
N GLU A 374 10.50 15.95 -20.45
CA GLU A 374 9.55 14.85 -20.38
C GLU A 374 8.19 15.27 -20.95
N PRO A 375 7.53 14.41 -21.72
CA PRO A 375 6.24 14.72 -22.32
C PRO A 375 5.18 14.88 -21.22
N GLN A 376 4.46 16.00 -21.24
CA GLN A 376 3.35 16.26 -20.34
C GLN A 376 2.06 15.77 -21.01
N ILE A 377 1.40 14.78 -20.42
CA ILE A 377 0.21 14.15 -20.98
C ILE A 377 -1.02 14.62 -20.18
N GLU A 378 -1.94 15.30 -20.85
CA GLU A 378 -3.21 15.74 -20.29
C GLU A 378 -4.36 14.95 -20.92
N TYR A 379 -5.23 14.40 -20.06
CA TYR A 379 -6.45 13.71 -20.45
C TYR A 379 -7.63 14.65 -20.25
N LYS A 380 -8.27 15.06 -21.34
CA LYS A 380 -9.42 15.98 -21.30
C LYS A 380 -10.54 15.49 -22.20
N ASP A 381 -11.72 15.34 -21.61
CA ASP A 381 -12.88 14.72 -22.25
C ASP A 381 -12.53 13.31 -22.77
N ASN A 382 -12.71 13.05 -24.07
CA ASN A 382 -12.32 11.80 -24.75
C ASN A 382 -11.01 11.95 -25.56
N TRP A 383 -10.14 12.89 -25.18
CA TRP A 383 -8.94 13.23 -25.96
C TRP A 383 -7.68 13.31 -25.10
N ILE A 384 -6.55 12.96 -25.72
CA ILE A 384 -5.21 13.09 -25.17
C ILE A 384 -4.55 14.32 -25.79
N TYR A 385 -3.94 15.15 -24.96
CA TYR A 385 -3.11 16.28 -25.34
C TYR A 385 -1.71 16.05 -24.80
N ILE A 386 -0.70 16.21 -25.65
CA ILE A 386 0.71 15.99 -25.29
C ILE A 386 1.45 17.30 -25.48
N THR A 387 2.19 17.75 -24.46
CA THR A 387 3.06 18.91 -24.56
C THR A 387 4.51 18.50 -24.34
N ILE A 388 5.37 18.81 -25.31
CA ILE A 388 6.81 18.52 -25.29
C ILE A 388 7.53 19.87 -25.22
N LYS A 389 8.17 20.13 -24.09
CA LYS A 389 8.96 21.36 -23.89
C LYS A 389 10.37 21.17 -24.41
N ILE A 390 10.86 22.14 -25.16
CA ILE A 390 12.17 22.12 -25.80
C ILE A 390 12.93 23.38 -25.40
N ASP A 391 14.13 23.19 -24.86
CA ASP A 391 15.15 24.22 -24.76
C ASP A 391 16.22 23.89 -25.79
N GLU A 392 16.23 24.62 -26.91
CA GLU A 392 17.13 24.33 -28.03
C GLU A 392 18.59 24.62 -27.69
N GLY A 393 18.84 25.61 -26.82
CA GLY A 393 20.17 26.15 -26.58
C GLY A 393 20.79 26.80 -27.84
N PRO A 394 22.04 27.27 -27.76
CA PRO A 394 22.71 27.86 -28.90
C PRO A 394 23.18 26.79 -29.89
N ARG A 395 23.23 27.16 -31.17
CA ARG A 395 23.75 26.33 -32.26
C ARG A 395 25.25 26.53 -32.41
N PHE A 396 26.02 25.45 -32.35
CA PHE A 396 27.49 25.50 -32.43
C PHE A 396 28.00 25.16 -33.82
N LYS A 397 28.97 25.96 -34.30
CA LYS A 397 29.72 25.68 -35.52
C LYS A 397 30.89 24.73 -35.25
N VAL A 398 31.34 24.02 -36.28
CA VAL A 398 32.57 23.21 -36.17
C VAL A 398 33.77 24.15 -36.07
N GLY A 399 34.55 23.99 -34.99
CA GLY A 399 35.79 24.73 -34.76
C GLY A 399 37.01 23.95 -35.25
N LYS A 400 38.07 23.93 -34.45
CA LYS A 400 39.29 23.17 -34.75
C LYS A 400 39.03 21.67 -34.68
N VAL A 401 39.41 20.95 -35.74
CA VAL A 401 39.35 19.47 -35.79
C VAL A 401 40.75 18.89 -35.94
N ASP A 402 41.19 18.15 -34.92
CA ASP A 402 42.55 17.62 -34.79
C ASP A 402 42.54 16.12 -34.42
N ILE A 403 43.71 15.48 -34.56
CA ILE A 403 43.94 14.08 -34.23
C ILE A 403 45.22 13.98 -33.40
N GLU A 404 45.14 13.24 -32.29
CA GLU A 404 46.24 13.07 -31.33
C GLU A 404 46.37 11.60 -30.89
N GLY A 405 47.51 11.24 -30.29
CA GLY A 405 47.79 9.89 -29.79
C GLY A 405 48.62 9.03 -30.75
N ASP A 406 48.31 7.73 -30.81
CA ASP A 406 49.11 6.71 -31.48
C ASP A 406 48.90 6.67 -33.00
N ILE A 407 49.46 7.66 -33.69
CA ILE A 407 49.21 7.88 -35.12
C ILE A 407 49.98 6.87 -35.99
N VAL A 408 49.25 6.08 -36.81
CA VAL A 408 49.84 5.05 -37.71
C VAL A 408 49.99 5.50 -39.17
N LEU A 409 49.19 6.48 -39.61
CA LEU A 409 49.26 7.14 -40.92
C LEU A 409 49.48 8.64 -40.72
N SER A 410 49.92 9.39 -41.74
CA SER A 410 50.14 10.83 -41.54
C SER A 410 48.86 11.54 -41.06
N LYS A 411 49.00 12.55 -40.18
CA LYS A 411 47.85 13.33 -39.69
C LYS A 411 47.01 13.91 -40.84
N GLU A 412 47.65 14.29 -41.93
CA GLU A 412 47.00 14.86 -43.11
C GLU A 412 46.12 13.83 -43.84
N GLU A 413 46.57 12.58 -43.96
CA GLU A 413 45.79 11.51 -44.57
C GLU A 413 44.56 11.16 -43.74
N LEU A 414 44.74 11.04 -42.42
CA LEU A 414 43.63 10.78 -41.50
C LEU A 414 42.65 11.95 -41.47
N ALA A 415 43.16 13.19 -41.44
CA ALA A 415 42.34 14.41 -41.46
C ALA A 415 41.47 14.52 -42.73
N LYS A 416 41.96 14.09 -43.89
CA LYS A 416 41.18 14.08 -45.15
C LYS A 416 39.99 13.11 -45.11
N LYS A 417 39.99 12.13 -44.21
CA LYS A 417 38.91 11.15 -44.04
C LYS A 417 37.80 11.64 -43.11
N LEU A 418 38.08 12.65 -42.27
CA LEU A 418 37.11 13.24 -41.36
C LEU A 418 36.08 14.07 -42.14
N LYS A 419 34.83 13.63 -42.12
CA LYS A 419 33.71 14.32 -42.76
C LYS A 419 33.28 15.55 -41.96
N ILE A 420 33.44 15.55 -40.64
CA ILE A 420 33.04 16.68 -39.80
C ILE A 420 33.74 17.99 -40.18
N LYS A 421 34.94 17.91 -40.78
CA LYS A 421 35.67 19.09 -41.30
C LYS A 421 34.95 19.82 -42.44
N LYS A 422 33.98 19.16 -43.07
CA LYS A 422 33.19 19.70 -44.18
C LYS A 422 31.82 20.22 -43.74
N GLU A 423 31.46 19.99 -42.48
CA GLU A 423 30.20 20.46 -41.91
C GLU A 423 30.37 21.88 -41.37
N GLU A 424 29.39 22.75 -41.61
CA GLU A 424 29.39 24.09 -41.01
C GLU A 424 29.06 24.01 -39.50
N PHE A 425 28.08 23.18 -39.14
CA PHE A 425 27.59 23.03 -37.79
C PHE A 425 27.98 21.68 -37.21
N PHE A 426 28.13 21.63 -35.88
CA PHE A 426 28.42 20.38 -35.21
C PHE A 426 27.35 19.33 -35.53
N ASN A 427 27.76 18.13 -35.93
CA ASN A 427 26.86 17.03 -36.17
C ASN A 427 27.37 15.78 -35.46
N ARG A 428 26.65 15.37 -34.41
CA ARG A 428 27.02 14.21 -33.58
C ARG A 428 27.09 12.92 -34.37
N GLU A 429 26.18 12.70 -35.31
CA GLU A 429 26.18 11.52 -36.16
C GLU A 429 27.40 11.49 -37.08
N VAL A 430 27.79 12.63 -37.65
CA VAL A 430 29.00 12.71 -38.48
C VAL A 430 30.25 12.41 -37.65
N VAL A 431 30.38 12.95 -36.44
CA VAL A 431 31.49 12.63 -35.52
C VAL A 431 31.54 11.13 -35.21
N ARG A 432 30.39 10.52 -34.91
CA ARG A 432 30.31 9.06 -34.67
C ARG A 432 30.76 8.26 -35.90
N ASN A 433 30.35 8.68 -37.09
CA ASN A 433 30.74 8.03 -38.34
C ASN A 433 32.24 8.23 -38.64
N ASP A 434 32.81 9.37 -38.28
CA ASP A 434 34.25 9.64 -38.37
C ASP A 434 35.05 8.75 -37.42
N VAL A 435 34.58 8.55 -36.18
CA VAL A 435 35.16 7.57 -35.24
C VAL A 435 35.18 6.18 -35.87
N LEU A 436 34.05 5.71 -36.40
CA LEU A 436 33.96 4.40 -37.06
C LEU A 436 34.89 4.29 -38.26
N ALA A 437 34.99 5.33 -39.08
CA ALA A 437 35.88 5.36 -40.23
C ALA A 437 37.35 5.28 -39.82
N LEU A 438 37.75 5.99 -38.76
CA LEU A 438 39.08 5.88 -38.18
C LEU A 438 39.32 4.48 -37.58
N THR A 439 38.36 3.92 -36.84
CA THR A 439 38.47 2.55 -36.30
C THR A 439 38.68 1.53 -37.42
N ASP A 440 37.95 1.65 -38.53
CA ASP A 440 38.09 0.76 -39.68
C ASP A 440 39.48 0.88 -40.33
N ILE A 441 40.03 2.10 -40.43
CA ILE A 441 41.41 2.31 -40.94
C ILE A 441 42.43 1.61 -40.05
N TYR A 442 42.36 1.77 -38.74
CA TYR A 442 43.30 1.13 -37.81
C TYR A 442 43.10 -0.40 -37.77
N SER A 443 41.85 -0.85 -37.86
CA SER A 443 41.52 -2.27 -37.96
C SER A 443 42.13 -2.91 -39.21
N ASP A 444 42.22 -2.17 -40.32
CA ASP A 444 42.85 -2.65 -41.56
C ASP A 444 44.38 -2.72 -41.49
N GLU A 445 44.99 -1.95 -40.59
CA GLU A 445 46.43 -1.96 -40.30
C GLU A 445 46.82 -2.99 -39.21
N GLY A 446 45.91 -3.89 -38.83
CA GLY A 446 46.16 -4.95 -37.84
C GLY A 446 45.76 -4.64 -36.40
N TYR A 447 45.23 -3.45 -36.12
CA TYR A 447 44.90 -3.02 -34.76
C TYR A 447 43.42 -3.28 -34.43
N ALA A 448 43.07 -4.53 -34.09
CA ALA A 448 41.68 -4.92 -33.83
C ALA A 448 41.04 -4.22 -32.61
N TYR A 449 41.87 -3.78 -31.65
CA TYR A 449 41.43 -3.15 -30.41
C TYR A 449 41.74 -1.65 -30.39
N ALA A 450 41.84 -1.02 -31.55
CA ALA A 450 42.05 0.43 -31.64
C ALA A 450 40.86 1.17 -31.02
N GLU A 451 41.14 2.04 -30.06
CA GLU A 451 40.16 2.88 -29.38
C GLU A 451 40.31 4.31 -29.89
N ILE A 452 39.24 4.86 -30.46
CA ILE A 452 39.19 6.26 -30.90
C ILE A 452 38.12 6.97 -30.08
N ALA A 453 38.57 7.90 -29.23
CA ALA A 453 37.71 8.68 -28.34
C ALA A 453 37.69 10.15 -28.79
N PRO A 454 36.54 10.68 -29.25
CA PRO A 454 36.44 12.10 -29.58
C PRO A 454 36.36 12.92 -28.28
N ARG A 455 37.32 13.82 -28.08
CA ARG A 455 37.27 14.86 -27.06
C ARG A 455 36.63 16.10 -27.66
N ILE A 456 35.49 16.49 -27.09
CA ILE A 456 34.70 17.64 -27.53
C ILE A 456 34.95 18.79 -26.55
N ASP A 457 35.51 19.88 -27.06
CA ASP A 457 35.75 21.11 -26.31
C ASP A 457 34.86 22.23 -26.88
N LYS A 458 34.12 22.90 -26.00
CA LYS A 458 33.04 23.81 -26.37
C LYS A 458 33.42 25.22 -25.98
N ASP A 459 33.52 26.09 -26.98
CA ASP A 459 33.69 27.52 -26.79
C ASP A 459 32.30 28.18 -26.85
N PHE A 460 31.79 28.57 -25.68
CA PHE A 460 30.47 29.20 -25.55
C PHE A 460 30.46 30.66 -26.00
N ASP A 461 31.61 31.34 -25.95
CA ASP A 461 31.69 32.75 -26.34
C ASP A 461 31.68 32.88 -27.86
N GLN A 462 32.37 31.97 -28.56
CA GLN A 462 32.44 31.95 -30.02
C GLN A 462 31.40 31.01 -30.67
N LEU A 463 30.66 30.24 -29.88
CA LEU A 463 29.74 29.19 -30.34
C LEU A 463 30.43 28.18 -31.26
N LEU A 464 31.65 27.77 -30.89
CA LEU A 464 32.46 26.79 -31.63
C LEU A 464 32.62 25.50 -30.86
N VAL A 465 32.74 24.40 -31.60
CA VAL A 465 33.04 23.08 -31.04
C VAL A 465 34.31 22.55 -31.66
N ASN A 466 35.35 22.50 -30.83
CA ASN A 466 36.63 21.90 -31.18
C ASN A 466 36.56 20.39 -30.92
N ILE A 467 37.02 19.59 -31.89
CA ILE A 467 36.95 18.12 -31.84
C ILE A 467 38.36 17.57 -31.99
N ILE A 468 38.83 16.87 -30.96
CA ILE A 468 40.13 16.20 -30.97
C ILE A 468 39.88 14.70 -30.90
N TYR A 469 40.20 13.98 -31.96
CA TYR A 469 40.12 12.51 -31.97
C TYR A 469 41.38 11.95 -31.32
N VAL A 470 41.23 11.40 -30.11
CA VAL A 470 42.33 10.79 -29.35
C VAL A 470 42.37 9.31 -29.69
N ILE A 471 43.50 8.86 -30.24
CA ILE A 471 43.68 7.50 -30.73
C ILE A 471 44.60 6.72 -29.80
N LYS A 472 44.16 5.53 -29.42
CA LYS A 472 44.99 4.48 -28.80
C LYS A 472 44.97 3.27 -29.72
N LYS A 473 46.08 2.98 -30.39
CA LYS A 473 46.11 1.93 -31.41
C LYS A 473 46.13 0.52 -30.81
N GLY A 474 46.63 0.37 -29.58
CA GLY A 474 46.83 -0.94 -28.96
C GLY A 474 47.90 -1.78 -29.67
N LYS A 475 47.80 -3.11 -29.58
CA LYS A 475 48.73 -4.04 -30.23
C LYS A 475 48.16 -4.54 -31.55
N GLN A 476 49.04 -4.78 -32.52
CA GLN A 476 48.66 -5.53 -33.71
C GLN A 476 48.33 -6.98 -33.35
N VAL A 477 47.35 -7.53 -34.04
CA VAL A 477 46.90 -8.91 -33.84
C VAL A 477 46.78 -9.64 -35.18
N TYR A 478 46.79 -10.96 -35.10
CA TYR A 478 46.76 -11.88 -36.24
C TYR A 478 45.59 -12.84 -36.07
N PHE A 479 45.06 -13.37 -37.17
CA PHE A 479 44.05 -14.40 -37.11
C PHE A 479 44.69 -15.74 -36.70
N GLU A 480 44.76 -16.07 -35.42
CA GLU A 480 45.40 -17.32 -34.99
C GLU A 480 44.71 -18.56 -35.57
N LYS A 481 43.38 -18.64 -35.41
CA LYS A 481 42.55 -19.74 -35.89
C LYS A 481 41.16 -19.25 -36.27
N ILE A 482 40.60 -19.77 -37.36
CA ILE A 482 39.25 -19.49 -37.82
C ILE A 482 38.38 -20.72 -37.61
N ILE A 483 37.46 -20.63 -36.65
CA ILE A 483 36.50 -21.68 -36.30
C ILE A 483 35.17 -21.39 -36.98
N ILE A 484 34.71 -22.30 -37.84
CA ILE A 484 33.39 -22.23 -38.49
C ILE A 484 32.45 -23.17 -37.72
N ALA A 485 31.32 -22.65 -37.28
CA ALA A 485 30.32 -23.39 -36.51
C ALA A 485 28.91 -23.22 -37.10
N GLY A 486 28.01 -24.15 -36.79
CA GLY A 486 26.61 -24.11 -37.24
C GLY A 486 26.36 -24.62 -38.66
N ASN A 487 27.41 -25.02 -39.39
CA ASN A 487 27.30 -25.58 -40.73
C ASN A 487 26.91 -27.07 -40.72
N THR A 488 25.61 -27.35 -40.56
CA THR A 488 25.07 -28.73 -40.50
C THR A 488 24.93 -29.41 -41.86
N LYS A 489 24.71 -28.63 -42.93
CA LYS A 489 24.54 -29.13 -44.31
C LYS A 489 25.73 -28.79 -45.23
N THR A 490 26.40 -27.67 -44.98
CA THR A 490 27.50 -27.16 -45.82
C THR A 490 28.85 -27.57 -45.25
N ARG A 491 29.75 -28.11 -46.09
CA ARG A 491 31.11 -28.49 -45.67
C ARG A 491 31.94 -27.25 -45.32
N ASP A 492 32.74 -27.33 -44.25
CA ASP A 492 33.62 -26.23 -43.78
C ASP A 492 34.45 -25.62 -44.90
N LYS A 493 35.14 -26.44 -45.72
CA LYS A 493 35.97 -25.99 -46.85
C LYS A 493 35.22 -25.09 -47.86
N VAL A 494 33.90 -25.30 -48.02
CA VAL A 494 33.08 -24.51 -48.95
C VAL A 494 32.83 -23.10 -48.41
N ILE A 495 32.69 -22.95 -47.09
CA ILE A 495 32.56 -21.64 -46.45
C ILE A 495 33.93 -20.98 -46.37
N ARG A 496 34.94 -21.74 -45.95
CA ARG A 496 36.32 -21.25 -45.74
C ARG A 496 36.95 -20.65 -46.99
N ARG A 497 36.67 -21.18 -48.18
CA ARG A 497 37.23 -20.66 -49.44
C ARG A 497 36.65 -19.30 -49.88
N GLU A 498 35.49 -18.91 -49.34
CA GLU A 498 34.86 -17.62 -49.65
C GLU A 498 35.35 -16.51 -48.72
N LEU A 499 35.99 -16.87 -47.60
CA LEU A 499 36.58 -15.92 -46.67
C LEU A 499 37.75 -15.17 -47.34
N LYS A 500 37.78 -13.85 -47.14
CA LYS A 500 38.89 -12.99 -47.61
C LYS A 500 40.00 -12.84 -46.58
N VAL A 501 39.95 -13.65 -45.54
CA VAL A 501 40.93 -13.70 -44.45
C VAL A 501 41.43 -15.12 -44.22
N TYR A 502 42.69 -15.24 -43.83
CA TYR A 502 43.41 -16.50 -43.63
C TYR A 502 44.00 -16.59 -42.22
N GLU A 503 44.20 -17.82 -41.73
CA GLU A 503 44.91 -18.02 -40.47
C GLU A 503 46.36 -17.55 -40.58
N GLN A 504 46.91 -17.08 -39.47
CA GLN A 504 48.24 -16.51 -39.28
C GLN A 504 48.53 -15.21 -40.03
N GLU A 505 47.57 -14.65 -40.77
CA GLU A 505 47.75 -13.34 -41.39
C GLU A 505 47.42 -12.19 -40.43
N LEU A 506 47.93 -10.99 -40.74
CA LEU A 506 47.64 -9.77 -40.01
C LEU A 506 46.13 -9.45 -40.08
N PHE A 507 45.54 -9.12 -38.92
CA PHE A 507 44.12 -8.79 -38.84
C PHE A 507 43.73 -7.64 -39.78
N SER A 508 42.56 -7.74 -40.42
CA SER A 508 41.96 -6.66 -41.18
C SER A 508 40.44 -6.69 -41.03
N GLY A 509 39.90 -5.63 -40.43
CA GLY A 509 38.46 -5.50 -40.22
C GLY A 509 37.66 -5.49 -41.53
N ARG A 510 38.16 -4.81 -42.59
CA ARG A 510 37.47 -4.73 -43.88
C ARG A 510 37.46 -6.04 -44.64
N ARG A 511 38.56 -6.81 -44.60
CA ARG A 511 38.61 -8.13 -45.23
C ARG A 511 37.69 -9.11 -44.51
N LEU A 512 37.62 -9.03 -43.18
CA LEU A 512 36.69 -9.81 -42.36
C LEU A 512 35.21 -9.49 -42.65
N LYS A 513 34.85 -8.22 -42.82
CA LYS A 513 33.46 -7.80 -43.13
C LYS A 513 33.00 -8.12 -44.56
N ARG A 514 33.93 -8.39 -45.49
CA ARG A 514 33.68 -8.55 -46.94
C ARG A 514 33.78 -10.00 -47.45
N GLY A 515 34.20 -10.93 -46.60
CA GLY A 515 34.09 -12.38 -46.81
C GLY A 515 32.96 -12.90 -45.95
#